data_AF-A0A2N2GFB1-F1
#
_entry.id   AF-A0A2N2GFB1-F1
#
_cell.length_a   1.000
_cell.length_b   1.000
_cell.length_c   1.000
_cell.angle_alpha   90.00
_cell.angle_beta   90.00
_cell.angle_gamma   90.00
#
_symmetry.space_group_name_H-M   'P 1'
#
loop_
_entity.id
_entity.type
_entity.pdbx_description
1 polymer ?
#
loop_
_entity_poly.entity_id
_entity_poly.type
_entity_poly.pdbx_seq_one_letter_code
_entity_poly.pdbx_strand_id
1 'polypeptide(L)'
;MLTMKSVLRNLTVGNGFLFAAAVSSAYLIVLPFMNMDIRVPALRLNQAILSNNTQKTEWINPSPADYALIAEQNLFHPERKIPPEKTAEKAVPRPEVVLYGTLIFNDVSVAYIEDKKAPKTTPGRGKRQIAAEKGYNMNGYILQQINPDSIVFVKGDDRMMVRLEDGEKRRDTEMAKTSMTAAGAAGQAGPQHAASAAPAGLQQAAPAAAHPAAHPTAQPPQTPATAATSGQSNAGQTPFGVTGRRNAAQIQVQKRREAALQMRQSQTP
;
A
#
# COMPACT_ATOMS: atom_id res chain seq x y z
N MET A 1 -58.37 9.39 12.67
CA MET A 1 -57.95 10.80 12.53
C MET A 1 -57.18 11.19 13.79
N LEU A 2 -55.85 11.10 13.77
CA LEU A 2 -55.03 11.60 14.88
C LEU A 2 -55.13 13.13 14.90
N THR A 3 -55.66 13.68 15.99
CA THR A 3 -55.84 15.12 16.16
C THR A 3 -54.47 15.79 16.23
N MET A 4 -54.10 16.59 15.21
CA MET A 4 -52.85 17.37 15.14
C MET A 4 -52.51 18.13 16.45
N LYS A 5 -53.53 18.51 17.22
CA LYS A 5 -53.38 19.17 18.51
C LYS A 5 -52.66 18.35 19.59
N SER A 6 -52.70 17.01 19.55
CA SER A 6 -52.01 16.19 20.58
C SER A 6 -50.50 16.12 20.37
N VAL A 7 -50.04 16.24 19.12
CA VAL A 7 -48.61 16.19 18.77
C VAL A 7 -47.89 17.46 19.25
N LEU A 8 -48.54 18.62 19.16
CA LEU A 8 -47.98 19.90 19.61
C LEU A 8 -47.90 20.02 21.14
N ARG A 9 -48.73 19.29 21.90
CA ARG A 9 -48.80 19.41 23.36
C ARG A 9 -47.67 18.68 24.10
N ASN A 10 -47.01 17.72 23.45
CA ASN A 10 -45.86 16.99 23.99
C ASN A 10 -44.51 17.47 23.44
N LEU A 11 -44.51 18.59 22.70
CA LEU A 11 -43.28 19.15 22.15
C LEU A 11 -42.57 19.95 23.24
N THR A 12 -41.66 19.30 23.96
CA THR A 12 -40.74 20.01 24.85
C THR A 12 -39.79 20.87 24.01
N VAL A 13 -39.30 21.98 24.56
CA VAL A 13 -38.32 22.87 23.87
C VAL A 13 -37.11 22.07 23.39
N GLY A 14 -36.68 21.07 24.16
CA GLY A 14 -35.61 20.15 23.78
C GLY A 14 -35.94 19.33 22.53
N ASN A 15 -37.15 18.75 22.43
CA ASN A 15 -37.57 17.99 21.24
C ASN A 15 -37.69 18.90 20.00
N GLY A 16 -38.08 20.17 20.18
CA GLY A 16 -38.07 21.17 19.11
C GLY A 16 -36.66 21.45 18.58
N PHE A 17 -35.69 21.64 19.48
CA PHE A 17 -34.28 21.81 19.09
C PHE A 17 -33.73 20.58 18.37
N LEU A 18 -34.06 19.38 18.86
CA LEU A 18 -33.62 18.11 18.26
C LEU A 18 -34.19 17.93 16.84
N PHE A 19 -35.46 18.28 16.64
CA PHE A 19 -36.11 18.24 15.33
C PHE A 19 -35.47 19.25 14.36
N ALA A 20 -35.22 20.48 14.82
CA ALA A 20 -34.55 21.49 14.01
C ALA A 20 -33.13 21.05 13.59
N ALA A 21 -32.36 20.46 14.51
CA ALA A 21 -31.05 19.92 14.23
C ALA A 21 -31.10 18.79 13.19
N ALA A 22 -32.06 17.87 13.30
CA ALA A 22 -32.25 16.77 12.36
C ALA A 22 -32.62 17.25 10.94
N VAL A 23 -33.54 18.21 10.84
CA VAL A 23 -33.92 18.82 9.54
C VAL A 23 -32.72 19.56 8.93
N SER A 24 -31.98 20.31 9.73
CA SER A 24 -30.80 21.05 9.28
C SER A 24 -29.70 20.09 8.78
N SER A 25 -29.44 18.99 9.50
CA SER A 25 -28.46 17.98 9.05
C SER A 25 -28.88 17.32 7.74
N ALA A 26 -30.17 16.98 7.60
CA ALA A 26 -30.68 16.39 6.36
C ALA A 26 -30.51 17.36 5.18
N TYR A 27 -30.82 18.64 5.38
CA TYR A 27 -30.67 19.67 4.35
C TYR A 27 -29.20 19.84 3.90
N LEU A 28 -28.27 19.88 4.85
CA LEU A 28 -26.83 19.99 4.55
C LEU A 28 -26.28 18.79 3.77
N ILE A 29 -26.83 17.59 4.01
CA ILE A 29 -26.42 16.38 3.29
C ILE A 29 -26.97 16.35 1.87
N VAL A 30 -28.20 16.82 1.63
CA VAL A 30 -28.85 16.73 0.31
C VAL A 30 -28.28 17.76 -0.69
N LEU A 31 -27.90 18.95 -0.24
CA LEU A 31 -27.36 20.01 -1.09
C LEU A 31 -26.15 19.61 -1.97
N PRO A 32 -25.09 18.93 -1.47
CA PRO A 32 -23.94 18.57 -2.30
C PRO A 32 -24.29 17.56 -3.41
N PHE A 33 -25.30 16.71 -3.22
CA PHE A 33 -25.70 15.72 -4.22
C PHE A 33 -26.42 16.34 -5.42
N MET A 34 -27.14 17.46 -5.24
CA MET A 34 -27.84 18.10 -6.36
C MET A 34 -26.92 18.87 -7.31
N ASN A 35 -25.68 19.19 -6.89
CA ASN A 35 -24.72 19.95 -7.69
C ASN A 35 -23.63 19.08 -8.35
N MET A 36 -23.76 17.74 -8.34
CA MET A 36 -22.82 16.87 -9.04
C MET A 36 -23.10 16.85 -10.55
N ASP A 37 -22.44 17.75 -11.27
CA ASP A 37 -22.45 17.82 -12.73
C ASP A 37 -21.48 16.77 -13.31
N ILE A 38 -21.99 15.60 -13.69
CA ILE A 38 -21.19 14.46 -14.18
C ILE A 38 -20.78 14.73 -15.64
N ARG A 39 -19.62 15.33 -15.84
CA ARG A 39 -18.99 15.41 -17.17
C ARG A 39 -18.29 14.09 -17.52
N VAL A 40 -18.90 13.31 -18.41
CA VAL A 40 -18.31 12.08 -18.94
C VAL A 40 -17.39 12.44 -20.13
N PRO A 41 -16.07 12.15 -20.08
CA PRO A 41 -15.18 12.41 -21.21
C PRO A 41 -15.40 11.38 -22.32
N ALA A 42 -15.69 11.85 -23.54
CA ALA A 42 -15.82 10.99 -24.71
C ALA A 42 -14.45 10.43 -25.15
N LEU A 43 -14.32 9.09 -25.19
CA LEU A 43 -13.15 8.41 -25.74
C LEU A 43 -13.05 8.64 -27.25
N ARG A 44 -11.92 9.19 -27.72
CA ARG A 44 -11.57 9.21 -29.16
C ARG A 44 -10.69 8.01 -29.48
N LEU A 45 -11.18 7.13 -30.35
CA LEU A 45 -10.48 5.96 -30.86
C LEU A 45 -9.53 6.39 -32.00
N ASN A 46 -8.24 6.16 -31.84
CA ASN A 46 -7.21 6.59 -32.78
C ASN A 46 -6.90 5.45 -33.78
N GLN A 47 -7.29 5.62 -35.05
CA GLN A 47 -7.19 4.62 -36.14
C GLN A 47 -5.83 4.63 -36.88
N ALA A 48 -4.73 4.97 -36.21
CA ALA A 48 -3.45 5.23 -36.89
C ALA A 48 -2.50 4.02 -37.06
N ILE A 49 -2.87 2.79 -36.67
CA ILE A 49 -1.91 1.65 -36.57
C ILE A 49 -2.18 0.52 -37.58
N LEU A 50 -2.74 0.80 -38.76
CA LEU A 50 -3.00 -0.26 -39.76
C LEU A 50 -2.28 -0.14 -41.10
N SER A 51 -1.32 0.80 -41.24
CA SER A 51 -0.74 1.12 -42.56
C SER A 51 0.75 0.84 -42.73
N ASN A 52 1.38 0.00 -41.90
CA ASN A 52 2.80 -0.28 -42.09
C ASN A 52 3.09 -1.77 -42.33
N ASN A 53 3.82 -1.99 -43.42
CA ASN A 53 4.64 -3.13 -43.75
C ASN A 53 4.04 -4.22 -44.65
N THR A 54 4.18 -4.00 -45.96
CA THR A 54 4.35 -5.09 -46.93
C THR A 54 5.50 -4.71 -47.86
N GLN A 55 6.74 -4.91 -47.41
CA GLN A 55 7.91 -4.84 -48.29
C GLN A 55 8.22 -6.24 -48.84
N LYS A 56 7.94 -6.40 -50.13
CA LYS A 56 8.27 -7.56 -50.95
C LYS A 56 9.78 -7.61 -51.17
N THR A 57 10.44 -8.68 -50.73
CA THR A 57 11.90 -8.85 -50.86
C THR A 57 12.24 -9.32 -52.26
N GLU A 58 12.81 -8.44 -53.06
CA GLU A 58 13.43 -8.75 -54.36
C GLU A 58 14.92 -9.04 -54.11
N TRP A 59 15.46 -10.07 -54.77
CA TRP A 59 16.84 -10.56 -54.56
C TRP A 59 17.83 -9.59 -55.25
N ILE A 60 18.21 -8.54 -54.53
CA ILE A 60 19.17 -7.54 -54.99
C ILE A 60 20.57 -8.10 -54.70
N ASN A 61 21.41 -8.22 -55.74
CA ASN A 61 22.84 -8.49 -55.57
C ASN A 61 23.46 -7.33 -54.77
N PRO A 62 23.99 -7.58 -53.56
CA PRO A 62 24.51 -6.52 -52.71
C PRO A 62 25.72 -5.86 -53.39
N SER A 63 25.77 -4.54 -53.30
CA SER A 63 26.91 -3.77 -53.76
C SER A 63 28.11 -4.04 -52.85
N PRO A 64 29.36 -3.82 -53.32
CA PRO A 64 30.56 -3.95 -52.49
C PRO A 64 30.52 -3.12 -51.19
N ALA A 65 29.74 -2.03 -51.16
CA ALA A 65 29.53 -1.20 -49.97
C ALA A 65 28.66 -1.89 -48.92
N ASP A 66 27.73 -2.74 -49.32
CA ASP A 66 26.87 -3.50 -48.40
C ASP A 66 27.67 -4.56 -47.62
N TYR A 67 28.72 -5.11 -48.26
CA TYR A 67 29.65 -6.01 -47.58
C TYR A 67 30.52 -5.30 -46.52
N ALA A 68 30.86 -4.03 -46.73
CA ALA A 68 31.56 -3.23 -45.71
C ALA A 68 30.67 -3.01 -44.46
N LEU A 69 29.37 -2.74 -44.66
CA LEU A 69 28.41 -2.59 -43.56
C LEU A 69 28.23 -3.89 -42.75
N ILE A 70 28.25 -5.05 -43.41
CA ILE A 70 28.19 -6.36 -42.74
C ILE A 70 29.46 -6.60 -41.89
N ALA A 71 30.63 -6.20 -42.39
CA ALA A 71 31.88 -6.31 -41.63
C ALA A 71 31.87 -5.41 -40.39
N GLU A 72 31.36 -4.18 -40.50
CA GLU A 72 31.21 -3.24 -39.37
C GLU A 72 30.16 -3.70 -38.33
N GLN A 73 29.11 -4.38 -38.76
CA GLN A 73 28.07 -4.93 -37.88
C GLN A 73 28.42 -6.28 -37.27
N ASN A 74 29.54 -6.90 -37.65
CA ASN A 74 29.94 -8.20 -37.12
C ASN A 74 30.31 -8.10 -35.64
N LEU A 75 29.62 -8.89 -34.80
CA LEU A 75 29.82 -8.94 -33.35
C LEU A 75 31.24 -9.37 -32.92
N PHE A 76 31.97 -10.05 -33.80
CA PHE A 76 33.26 -10.70 -33.52
C PHE A 76 34.47 -9.96 -34.13
N HIS A 77 34.35 -8.68 -34.51
CA HIS A 77 35.49 -7.93 -35.01
C HIS A 77 36.54 -7.70 -33.89
N PRO A 78 37.84 -8.00 -34.12
CA PRO A 78 38.88 -7.93 -33.08
C PRO A 78 39.08 -6.52 -32.51
N GLU A 79 38.73 -5.48 -33.27
CA GLU A 79 38.84 -4.08 -32.83
C GLU A 79 37.56 -3.53 -32.17
N ARG A 80 36.51 -4.33 -31.93
CA ARG A 80 35.34 -3.85 -31.19
C ARG A 80 35.71 -3.58 -29.74
N LYS A 81 35.91 -2.30 -29.43
CA LYS A 81 35.73 -1.79 -28.07
C LYS A 81 34.25 -1.99 -27.74
N ILE A 82 33.94 -3.05 -26.99
CA ILE A 82 32.61 -3.24 -26.38
C ILE A 82 32.36 -1.94 -25.61
N PRO A 83 31.43 -1.07 -26.04
CA PRO A 83 31.07 0.07 -25.22
C PRO A 83 30.63 -0.53 -23.88
N PRO A 84 31.25 -0.13 -22.76
CA PRO A 84 30.92 -0.71 -21.46
C PRO A 84 29.41 -0.66 -21.35
N GLU A 85 28.80 -1.83 -21.09
CA GLU A 85 27.37 -2.04 -21.12
C GLU A 85 26.69 -0.76 -20.60
N LYS A 86 26.02 -0.02 -21.49
CA LYS A 86 25.01 0.92 -21.05
C LYS A 86 24.16 0.06 -20.14
N THR A 87 24.26 0.29 -18.83
CA THR A 87 23.37 -0.25 -17.82
C THR A 87 21.99 0.03 -18.36
N ALA A 88 21.43 -0.93 -19.08
CA ALA A 88 20.06 -0.89 -19.52
C ALA A 88 19.36 -0.87 -18.18
N GLU A 89 18.92 0.32 -17.78
CA GLU A 89 18.17 0.57 -16.57
C GLU A 89 17.16 -0.56 -16.52
N LYS A 90 17.44 -1.54 -15.66
CA LYS A 90 16.76 -2.82 -15.66
C LYS A 90 15.32 -2.44 -15.44
N ALA A 91 14.52 -2.43 -16.50
CA ALA A 91 13.28 -1.68 -16.54
C ALA A 91 12.42 -2.22 -15.42
N VAL A 92 12.40 -1.49 -14.29
CA VAL A 92 11.88 -2.06 -13.05
C VAL A 92 10.42 -2.37 -13.35
N PRO A 93 10.02 -3.66 -13.27
CA PRO A 93 8.73 -4.09 -13.75
C PRO A 93 7.64 -3.29 -13.05
N ARG A 94 6.62 -2.92 -13.80
CA ARG A 94 5.50 -2.16 -13.27
C ARG A 94 4.85 -2.95 -12.13
N PRO A 95 4.73 -2.39 -10.92
CA PRO A 95 4.11 -3.10 -9.81
C PRO A 95 2.62 -3.28 -10.04
N GLU A 96 2.09 -4.46 -9.68
CA GLU A 96 0.65 -4.73 -9.64
C GLU A 96 0.16 -4.51 -8.22
N VAL A 97 -0.38 -3.33 -7.97
CA VAL A 97 -0.78 -2.87 -6.64
C VAL A 97 -2.28 -3.05 -6.47
N VAL A 98 -2.70 -3.55 -5.32
CA VAL A 98 -4.10 -3.58 -4.90
C VAL A 98 -4.30 -2.55 -3.79
N LEU A 99 -5.22 -1.61 -3.99
CA LEU A 99 -5.63 -0.64 -2.98
C LEU A 99 -6.73 -1.25 -2.12
N TYR A 100 -6.48 -1.35 -0.82
CA TYR A 100 -7.42 -1.88 0.17
C TYR A 100 -8.30 -0.80 0.80
N GLY A 101 -7.78 0.42 0.91
CA GLY A 101 -8.47 1.53 1.55
C GLY A 101 -7.55 2.72 1.71
N THR A 102 -8.14 3.87 1.93
CA THR A 102 -7.42 5.11 2.23
C THR A 102 -7.96 5.73 3.51
N LEU A 103 -7.06 6.24 4.33
CA LEU A 103 -7.36 7.04 5.52
C LEU A 103 -6.88 8.45 5.27
N ILE A 104 -7.81 9.40 5.18
CA ILE A 104 -7.52 10.81 5.00
C ILE A 104 -8.09 11.53 6.22
N PHE A 105 -7.21 12.08 7.06
CA PHE A 105 -7.59 12.80 8.27
C PHE A 105 -6.74 14.06 8.41
N ASN A 106 -7.38 15.24 8.33
CA ASN A 106 -6.71 16.53 8.27
C ASN A 106 -5.61 16.53 7.19
N ASP A 107 -4.35 16.74 7.58
CA ASP A 107 -3.20 16.75 6.67
C ASP A 107 -2.53 15.38 6.49
N VAL A 108 -3.00 14.35 7.20
CA VAL A 108 -2.45 12.99 7.14
C VAL A 108 -3.23 12.17 6.12
N SER A 109 -2.53 11.62 5.14
CA SER A 109 -3.12 10.74 4.13
C SER A 109 -2.32 9.44 4.06
N VAL A 110 -2.99 8.32 4.30
CA VAL A 110 -2.40 6.97 4.30
C VAL A 110 -3.21 6.07 3.38
N ALA A 111 -2.54 5.32 2.52
CA ALA A 111 -3.15 4.29 1.68
C ALA A 111 -2.69 2.90 2.14
N TYR A 112 -3.62 1.97 2.29
CA TYR A 112 -3.33 0.57 2.58
C TYR A 112 -3.23 -0.20 1.26
N ILE A 113 -2.03 -0.71 0.95
CA ILE A 113 -1.74 -1.35 -0.35
C ILE A 113 -1.08 -2.72 -0.18
N GLU A 114 -1.29 -3.61 -1.15
CA GLU A 114 -0.52 -4.87 -1.31
C GLU A 114 0.10 -4.90 -2.71
N ASP A 115 1.34 -5.36 -2.80
CA ASP A 115 1.97 -5.72 -4.08
C ASP A 115 1.65 -7.19 -4.39
N LYS A 116 0.91 -7.45 -5.47
CA LYS A 116 0.58 -8.81 -5.92
C LYS A 116 1.79 -9.59 -6.41
N LYS A 117 2.80 -8.91 -6.96
CA LYS A 117 4.03 -9.55 -7.45
C LYS A 117 4.99 -9.87 -6.32
N ALA A 118 4.98 -9.08 -5.25
CA ALA A 118 5.84 -9.26 -4.08
C ALA A 118 5.05 -9.19 -2.76
N PRO A 119 4.17 -10.16 -2.49
CA PRO A 119 3.37 -10.16 -1.27
C PRO A 119 4.29 -10.31 -0.05
N LYS A 120 4.29 -9.31 0.83
CA LYS A 120 4.99 -9.39 2.12
C LYS A 120 4.20 -10.28 3.06
N THR A 121 4.66 -11.51 3.24
CA THR A 121 4.10 -12.45 4.22
C THR A 121 5.05 -12.60 5.39
N THR A 122 4.51 -12.79 6.58
CA THR A 122 5.28 -13.23 7.76
C THR A 122 4.78 -14.60 8.18
N PRO A 123 5.67 -15.53 8.58
CA PRO A 123 5.26 -16.87 9.00
C PRO A 123 4.19 -16.79 10.09
N GLY A 124 3.06 -17.45 9.87
CA GLY A 124 1.93 -17.52 10.81
C GLY A 124 0.89 -16.40 10.74
N ARG A 125 1.09 -15.31 9.98
CA ARG A 125 0.15 -14.16 9.94
C ARG A 125 -0.42 -13.83 8.56
N GLY A 126 -0.08 -14.61 7.53
CA GLY A 126 -0.62 -14.42 6.17
C GLY A 126 -0.10 -13.16 5.47
N LYS A 127 -0.91 -12.62 4.54
CA LYS A 127 -0.60 -11.47 3.70
C LYS A 127 -0.67 -10.16 4.49
N ARG A 128 0.34 -9.30 4.37
CA ARG A 128 0.35 -7.98 5.02
C ARG A 128 0.00 -6.87 4.03
N GLN A 129 -0.92 -6.02 4.46
CA GLN A 129 -1.12 -4.70 3.86
C GLN A 129 -0.02 -3.75 4.35
N ILE A 130 0.46 -2.89 3.45
CA ILE A 130 1.47 -1.87 3.72
C ILE A 130 0.75 -0.53 3.83
N ALA A 131 1.01 0.22 4.90
CA ALA A 131 0.59 1.61 5.02
C ALA A 131 1.58 2.50 4.25
N ALA A 132 1.11 3.17 3.20
CA ALA A 132 1.88 4.02 2.32
C ALA A 132 1.39 5.48 2.40
N GLU A 133 2.32 6.40 2.59
CA GLU A 133 2.07 7.85 2.64
C GLU A 133 2.51 8.52 1.33
N LYS A 134 2.16 9.80 1.15
CA LYS A 134 2.67 10.61 0.03
C LYS A 134 4.21 10.58 0.04
N GLY A 135 4.82 10.33 -1.11
CA GLY A 135 6.26 10.14 -1.26
C GLY A 135 6.75 8.70 -1.07
N TYR A 136 5.88 7.75 -0.71
CA TYR A 136 6.25 6.34 -0.59
C TYR A 136 6.79 5.79 -1.92
N ASN A 137 7.95 5.13 -1.89
CA ASN A 137 8.57 4.54 -3.06
C ASN A 137 8.34 3.03 -3.10
N MET A 138 7.82 2.53 -4.23
CA MET A 138 7.60 1.13 -4.49
C MET A 138 8.07 0.79 -5.90
N ASN A 139 9.11 -0.05 -6.02
CA ASN A 139 9.68 -0.48 -7.31
C ASN A 139 10.00 0.72 -8.25
N GLY A 140 10.47 1.83 -7.67
CA GLY A 140 10.82 3.05 -8.40
C GLY A 140 9.64 3.97 -8.74
N TYR A 141 8.41 3.57 -8.42
CA TYR A 141 7.24 4.45 -8.49
C TYR A 141 7.05 5.18 -7.15
N ILE A 142 6.77 6.48 -7.21
CA ILE A 142 6.54 7.34 -6.05
C ILE A 142 5.05 7.64 -5.94
N LEU A 143 4.48 7.43 -4.75
CA LEU A 143 3.09 7.76 -4.46
C LEU A 143 2.93 9.28 -4.39
N GLN A 144 2.32 9.91 -5.40
CA GLN A 144 2.21 11.36 -5.48
C GLN A 144 0.91 11.87 -4.86
N GLN A 145 -0.20 11.17 -5.06
CA GLN A 145 -1.52 11.60 -4.61
C GLN A 145 -2.32 10.44 -4.04
N ILE A 146 -3.05 10.74 -2.96
CA ILE A 146 -3.98 9.83 -2.28
C ILE A 146 -5.35 10.52 -2.29
N ASN A 147 -6.30 9.94 -3.01
CA ASN A 147 -7.70 10.34 -3.03
C ASN A 147 -8.54 9.32 -2.23
N PRO A 148 -9.81 9.61 -1.91
CA PRO A 148 -10.66 8.70 -1.15
C PRO A 148 -10.91 7.33 -1.81
N ASP A 149 -10.86 7.27 -3.14
CA ASP A 149 -11.22 6.11 -3.96
C ASP A 149 -10.05 5.58 -4.81
N SER A 150 -8.93 6.32 -4.84
CA SER A 150 -7.86 6.10 -5.79
C SER A 150 -6.52 6.63 -5.32
N ILE A 151 -5.44 6.05 -5.82
CA ILE A 151 -4.08 6.53 -5.58
C ILE A 151 -3.32 6.66 -6.89
N VAL A 152 -2.38 7.61 -6.94
CA VAL A 152 -1.58 7.90 -8.14
C VAL A 152 -0.09 7.72 -7.85
N PHE A 153 0.51 6.78 -8.56
CA PHE A 153 1.94 6.53 -8.59
C PHE A 153 2.57 7.15 -9.83
N VAL A 154 3.78 7.70 -9.70
CA VAL A 154 4.52 8.34 -10.79
C VAL A 154 5.97 7.84 -10.83
N LYS A 155 6.49 7.59 -12.03
CA LYS A 155 7.88 7.21 -12.29
C LYS A 155 8.35 7.91 -13.58
N GLY A 156 9.08 9.02 -13.42
CA GLY A 156 9.43 9.88 -14.55
C GLY A 156 8.16 10.38 -15.23
N ASP A 157 7.97 10.04 -16.50
CA ASP A 157 6.79 10.40 -17.29
C ASP A 157 5.63 9.39 -17.17
N ASP A 158 5.87 8.20 -16.61
CA ASP A 158 4.84 7.17 -16.45
C ASP A 158 3.98 7.44 -15.20
N ARG A 159 2.66 7.40 -15.38
CA ARG A 159 1.67 7.60 -14.31
C ARG A 159 0.73 6.40 -14.23
N MET A 160 0.55 5.89 -13.02
CA MET A 160 -0.32 4.76 -12.74
C MET A 160 -1.35 5.14 -11.68
N MET A 161 -2.63 5.06 -12.05
CA MET A 161 -3.75 5.23 -11.13
C MET A 161 -4.28 3.86 -10.72
N VAL A 162 -4.42 3.65 -9.41
CA VAL A 162 -4.99 2.42 -8.83
C VAL A 162 -6.25 2.81 -8.09
N ARG A 163 -7.36 2.14 -8.41
CA ARG A 163 -8.67 2.37 -7.76
C ARG A 163 -8.89 1.37 -6.63
N LEU A 164 -9.73 1.76 -5.68
CA LEU A 164 -10.18 0.91 -4.59
C LEU A 164 -10.95 -0.29 -5.16
N GLU A 165 -10.57 -1.51 -4.78
CA GLU A 165 -11.39 -2.69 -5.12
C GLU A 165 -12.61 -2.72 -4.18
N ASP A 166 -13.80 -2.54 -4.75
CA ASP A 166 -15.05 -2.65 -4.00
C ASP A 166 -15.17 -4.05 -3.38
N GLY A 167 -15.30 -4.08 -2.06
CA GLY A 167 -15.20 -5.29 -1.24
C GLY A 167 -16.27 -6.37 -1.47
N GLU A 168 -17.20 -6.16 -2.41
CA GLU A 168 -18.28 -7.11 -2.72
C GLU A 168 -17.77 -8.47 -3.23
N LYS A 169 -16.58 -8.53 -3.85
CA LYS A 169 -16.02 -9.80 -4.37
C LYS A 169 -15.11 -10.56 -3.41
N ARG A 170 -14.86 -10.05 -2.21
CA ARG A 170 -13.86 -10.65 -1.30
C ARG A 170 -14.34 -11.86 -0.49
N ARG A 171 -15.63 -12.18 -0.48
CA ARG A 171 -16.11 -13.37 0.25
C ARG A 171 -16.03 -14.68 -0.51
N ASP A 172 -15.89 -14.66 -1.83
CA ASP A 172 -16.07 -15.90 -2.62
C ASP A 172 -14.77 -16.59 -3.06
N THR A 173 -13.60 -15.93 -2.91
CA THR A 173 -12.35 -16.46 -3.48
C THR A 173 -11.54 -17.35 -2.52
N GLU A 174 -11.89 -17.42 -1.22
CA GLU A 174 -11.15 -18.28 -0.26
C GLU A 174 -11.86 -19.60 0.06
N MET A 175 -13.11 -19.82 -0.39
CA MET A 175 -13.81 -21.11 -0.21
C MET A 175 -13.81 -22.02 -1.46
N ALA A 176 -13.41 -21.52 -2.63
CA ALA A 176 -13.52 -22.27 -3.90
C ALA A 176 -12.23 -23.01 -4.34
N LYS A 177 -11.34 -23.39 -3.40
CA LYS A 177 -10.15 -24.20 -3.76
C LYS A 177 -9.96 -25.50 -2.98
N THR A 178 -11.01 -25.98 -2.31
CA THR A 178 -11.06 -27.33 -1.73
C THR A 178 -12.38 -28.01 -2.10
N SER A 179 -12.57 -28.35 -3.38
CA SER A 179 -13.54 -29.36 -3.83
C SER A 179 -13.44 -29.57 -5.33
N MET A 180 -12.30 -30.05 -5.81
CA MET A 180 -12.24 -30.81 -7.06
C MET A 180 -11.33 -32.02 -6.88
N THR A 181 -11.87 -33.07 -6.26
CA THR A 181 -11.48 -34.45 -6.56
C THR A 181 -12.64 -35.37 -6.19
N ALA A 182 -13.44 -35.76 -7.17
CA ALA A 182 -13.99 -37.10 -7.35
C ALA A 182 -15.05 -37.06 -8.45
N ALA A 183 -14.75 -37.78 -9.52
CA ALA A 183 -15.60 -37.99 -10.67
C ALA A 183 -16.86 -38.80 -10.30
N GLY A 184 -17.85 -38.72 -11.17
CA GLY A 184 -19.22 -39.16 -10.95
C GLY A 184 -19.42 -40.66 -10.72
N ALA A 185 -20.54 -40.95 -10.06
CA ALA A 185 -21.34 -42.15 -10.29
C ALA A 185 -22.80 -41.84 -9.93
N ALA A 186 -23.70 -42.44 -10.69
CA ALA A 186 -25.11 -42.11 -10.81
C ALA A 186 -26.00 -42.66 -9.69
N GLY A 187 -27.19 -42.06 -9.57
CA GLY A 187 -28.42 -42.68 -9.05
C GLY A 187 -28.52 -42.81 -7.53
N GLN A 188 -29.58 -42.26 -6.93
CA GLN A 188 -30.84 -42.98 -6.69
C GLN A 188 -31.77 -42.14 -5.79
N ALA A 189 -33.05 -42.14 -6.14
CA ALA A 189 -34.14 -41.62 -5.32
C ALA A 189 -34.40 -42.53 -4.10
N GLY A 190 -34.80 -41.95 -2.96
CA GLY A 190 -35.37 -42.69 -1.83
C GLY A 190 -35.46 -41.87 -0.53
N PRO A 191 -36.41 -42.16 0.38
CA PRO A 191 -37.25 -41.14 1.01
C PRO A 191 -37.03 -40.92 2.53
N GLN A 192 -37.61 -39.81 3.01
CA GLN A 192 -38.21 -39.54 4.33
C GLN A 192 -37.69 -40.30 5.57
N HIS A 193 -37.25 -39.54 6.59
CA HIS A 193 -37.68 -39.77 7.97
C HIS A 193 -37.70 -38.46 8.77
N ALA A 194 -38.85 -38.17 9.36
CA ALA A 194 -39.03 -37.22 10.44
C ALA A 194 -38.56 -37.85 11.78
N ALA A 195 -38.00 -37.05 12.68
CA ALA A 195 -38.35 -37.07 14.11
C ALA A 195 -37.57 -36.00 14.91
N SER A 196 -38.37 -35.23 15.64
CA SER A 196 -38.15 -34.53 16.91
C SER A 196 -36.91 -34.87 17.73
N ALA A 197 -36.28 -33.83 18.31
CA ALA A 197 -36.17 -33.66 19.77
C ALA A 197 -35.46 -32.33 20.13
N ALA A 198 -36.18 -31.45 20.81
CA ALA A 198 -35.59 -30.57 21.83
C ALA A 198 -35.53 -31.38 23.15
N PRO A 199 -34.59 -31.08 24.06
CA PRO A 199 -35.04 -30.30 25.22
C PRO A 199 -34.01 -29.32 25.79
N ALA A 200 -34.55 -28.45 26.62
CA ALA A 200 -33.91 -27.42 27.42
C ALA A 200 -32.90 -27.96 28.45
N GLY A 201 -31.87 -27.15 28.71
CA GLY A 201 -30.98 -27.29 29.86
C GLY A 201 -30.64 -25.92 30.43
N LEU A 202 -31.39 -25.53 31.47
CA LEU A 202 -31.05 -24.45 32.38
C LEU A 202 -29.83 -24.89 33.21
N GLN A 203 -28.81 -24.04 33.32
CA GLN A 203 -27.95 -24.09 34.51
C GLN A 203 -27.52 -22.68 34.93
N GLN A 204 -28.22 -22.24 35.97
CA GLN A 204 -28.00 -21.06 36.77
C GLN A 204 -27.19 -21.49 38.00
N ALA A 205 -26.05 -20.85 38.24
CA ALA A 205 -25.43 -20.78 39.57
C ALA A 205 -24.54 -19.52 39.65
N ALA A 206 -24.95 -18.58 40.50
CA ALA A 206 -24.12 -17.53 41.10
C ALA A 206 -23.67 -18.03 42.51
N PRO A 207 -23.09 -17.23 43.44
CA PRO A 207 -22.42 -15.92 43.38
C PRO A 207 -21.08 -15.85 44.19
N ALA A 208 -20.53 -14.64 44.29
CA ALA A 208 -19.75 -14.06 45.40
C ALA A 208 -18.22 -14.30 45.47
N ALA A 209 -17.45 -13.21 45.35
CA ALA A 209 -16.80 -12.55 46.49
C ALA A 209 -16.09 -11.26 46.04
N ALA A 210 -16.40 -10.16 46.74
CA ALA A 210 -15.69 -8.90 46.68
C ALA A 210 -14.42 -8.97 47.54
N HIS A 211 -13.36 -8.24 47.19
CA HIS A 211 -12.60 -7.42 48.13
C HIS A 211 -11.78 -6.34 47.39
N PRO A 212 -11.64 -5.12 47.97
CA PRO A 212 -10.96 -3.97 47.39
C PRO A 212 -9.53 -3.76 47.95
N ALA A 213 -8.88 -2.74 47.41
CA ALA A 213 -7.74 -1.96 47.93
C ALA A 213 -6.32 -2.48 47.65
N ALA A 214 -5.55 -1.73 46.86
CA ALA A 214 -4.58 -0.74 47.36
C ALA A 214 -3.60 -0.29 46.26
N HIS A 215 -3.52 1.02 46.03
CA HIS A 215 -2.30 1.68 45.54
C HIS A 215 -1.22 1.58 46.64
N PRO A 216 0.08 1.50 46.29
CA PRO A 216 0.87 2.73 46.37
C PRO A 216 2.05 2.86 45.37
N THR A 217 2.31 4.13 45.07
CA THR A 217 3.63 4.80 45.03
C THR A 217 4.61 4.55 43.89
N ALA A 218 4.89 5.68 43.24
CA ALA A 218 5.93 5.99 42.27
C ALA A 218 7.36 5.66 42.74
N GLN A 219 8.19 5.24 41.79
CA GLN A 219 9.64 5.34 41.87
C GLN A 219 10.21 5.74 40.50
N PRO A 220 11.02 6.81 40.40
CA PRO A 220 11.65 7.20 39.15
C PRO A 220 12.87 6.33 38.83
N PRO A 221 13.12 5.99 37.55
CA PRO A 221 14.32 5.26 37.15
C PRO A 221 15.56 6.16 37.25
N GLN A 222 16.55 5.67 37.99
CA GLN A 222 17.88 6.27 38.13
C GLN A 222 18.68 6.12 36.83
N THR A 223 19.39 7.19 36.48
CA THR A 223 20.43 7.27 35.45
C THR A 223 21.63 6.39 35.78
N PRO A 224 22.12 5.54 34.87
CA PRO A 224 23.47 5.02 34.95
C PRO A 224 24.46 5.95 34.24
N ALA A 225 25.37 6.52 35.04
CA ALA A 225 26.62 7.10 34.57
C ALA A 225 27.48 6.00 33.93
N THR A 226 27.91 6.21 32.69
CA THR A 226 28.88 5.30 32.04
C THR A 226 30.26 5.95 32.12
N ALA A 227 31.13 5.27 32.87
CA ALA A 227 32.53 5.58 33.05
C ALA A 227 33.33 5.38 31.75
N ALA A 228 34.43 6.13 31.67
CA ALA A 228 35.49 5.98 30.69
C ALA A 228 36.10 4.57 30.75
N THR A 229 36.42 4.00 29.59
CA THR A 229 37.42 2.93 29.47
C THR A 229 38.19 3.12 28.17
N SER A 230 39.45 3.47 28.34
CA SER A 230 40.56 3.41 27.40
C SER A 230 41.07 1.98 27.24
N GLY A 231 41.52 1.60 26.04
CA GLY A 231 42.21 0.34 25.73
C GLY A 231 41.76 -0.18 24.37
N GLN A 232 42.43 0.10 23.24
CA GLN A 232 43.73 -0.38 22.77
C GLN A 232 43.72 -1.85 22.30
N SER A 233 44.15 -2.02 21.04
CA SER A 233 44.55 -3.27 20.34
C SER A 233 43.46 -4.29 19.97
N ASN A 234 43.31 -4.60 18.67
CA ASN A 234 44.12 -5.65 18.06
C ASN A 234 43.99 -5.65 16.52
N ALA A 235 45.10 -5.98 15.87
CA ALA A 235 45.21 -6.19 14.43
C ALA A 235 44.70 -7.58 14.03
N GLY A 236 44.20 -7.73 12.80
CA GLY A 236 44.12 -9.03 12.13
C GLY A 236 42.85 -9.32 11.32
N GLN A 237 43.04 -9.38 9.99
CA GLN A 237 42.42 -10.34 9.05
C GLN A 237 40.95 -10.15 8.58
N THR A 238 40.83 -9.46 7.42
CA THR A 238 40.22 -9.82 6.11
C THR A 238 39.13 -10.94 5.99
N PRO A 239 38.41 -11.07 4.85
CA PRO A 239 37.33 -10.20 4.35
C PRO A 239 36.09 -11.02 3.90
N PHE A 240 34.88 -10.74 4.37
CA PHE A 240 33.67 -11.15 3.62
C PHE A 240 32.53 -10.15 3.82
N GLY A 241 31.99 -9.72 2.68
CA GLY A 241 31.10 -8.57 2.53
C GLY A 241 29.78 -8.71 3.28
N VAL A 242 29.51 -7.72 4.13
CA VAL A 242 28.17 -7.39 4.61
C VAL A 242 27.98 -5.89 4.42
N THR A 243 27.39 -5.52 3.30
CA THR A 243 27.20 -4.12 2.90
C THR A 243 26.06 -3.48 3.68
N GLY A 244 26.42 -2.50 4.51
CA GLY A 244 25.78 -1.18 4.48
C GLY A 244 24.46 -1.02 5.24
N ARG A 245 24.50 -0.98 6.58
CA ARG A 245 23.40 -0.39 7.38
C ARG A 245 23.79 0.31 8.68
N ARG A 246 25.05 0.72 8.83
CA ARG A 246 25.49 1.60 9.92
C ARG A 246 26.33 2.70 9.31
N ASN A 247 25.79 3.90 9.14
CA ASN A 247 26.60 5.12 8.93
C ASN A 247 25.84 6.44 9.14
N ALA A 248 24.51 6.46 9.28
CA ALA A 248 23.77 7.72 9.48
C ALA A 248 24.12 8.44 10.81
N ALA A 249 24.39 7.67 11.88
CA ALA A 249 24.71 8.26 13.18
C ALA A 249 26.13 8.86 13.26
N GLN A 250 27.11 8.31 12.52
CA GLN A 250 28.48 8.85 12.53
C GLN A 250 28.62 10.16 11.77
N ILE A 251 27.82 10.36 10.71
CA ILE A 251 27.84 11.60 9.92
C ILE A 251 27.36 12.80 10.76
N GLN A 252 26.38 12.62 11.65
CA GLN A 252 25.91 13.72 12.52
C GLN A 252 26.94 14.13 13.59
N VAL A 253 27.75 13.19 14.09
CA VAL A 253 28.76 13.49 15.11
C VAL A 253 29.93 14.28 14.50
N GLN A 254 30.36 13.94 13.28
CA GLN A 254 31.39 14.73 12.57
C GLN A 254 30.91 16.15 12.28
N LYS A 255 29.67 16.32 11.81
CA LYS A 255 29.12 17.65 11.48
C LYS A 255 29.03 18.58 12.70
N ARG A 256 28.72 18.05 13.88
CA ARG A 256 28.72 18.84 15.13
C ARG A 256 30.12 19.23 15.59
N ARG A 257 31.13 18.38 15.32
CA ARG A 257 32.52 18.64 15.71
C ARG A 257 33.15 19.73 14.84
N GLU A 258 32.84 19.75 13.55
CA GLU A 258 33.28 20.81 12.63
C GLU A 258 32.63 22.17 12.96
N ALA A 259 31.33 22.19 13.29
CA ALA A 259 30.65 23.42 13.72
C ALA A 259 31.24 24.01 15.00
N ALA A 260 31.64 23.16 15.96
CA ALA A 260 32.29 23.61 17.19
C ALA A 260 33.70 24.19 16.95
N LEU A 261 34.45 23.65 15.99
CA LEU A 261 35.77 24.18 15.63
C LEU A 261 35.68 25.52 14.91
N GLN A 262 34.68 25.72 14.04
CA GLN A 262 34.46 27.01 13.38
C GLN A 262 34.08 28.11 14.37
N MET A 263 33.20 27.82 15.33
CA MET A 263 32.86 28.80 16.38
C MET A 263 34.06 29.20 17.26
N ARG A 264 35.04 28.29 17.44
CA ARG A 264 36.24 28.59 18.21
C ARG A 264 37.23 29.47 17.45
N GLN A 265 37.26 29.40 16.12
CA GLN A 265 38.13 30.25 15.29
C GLN A 265 37.61 31.69 15.17
N SER A 266 36.31 31.92 15.32
CA SER A 266 35.70 33.26 15.22
C SER A 266 35.73 34.08 16.52
N GLN A 267 36.31 33.58 17.62
CA GLN A 267 36.34 34.27 18.92
C GLN A 267 37.75 34.71 19.39
N THR A 268 38.76 34.66 18.52
CA THR A 268 40.08 35.21 18.84
C THR A 268 40.16 36.64 18.27
N PRO A 269 40.23 37.68 19.12
CA PRO A 269 40.35 39.08 18.69
C PRO A 269 41.71 39.43 18.10
#